data_AF-A0A6B3EGA8-F1
#
_entry.id   AF-A0A6B3EGA8-F1
#
_cell.length_a   1.000
_cell.length_b   1.000
_cell.length_c   1.000
_cell.angle_alpha   90.00
_cell.angle_beta   90.00
_cell.angle_gamma   90.00
#
_symmetry.space_group_name_H-M   'P 1'
#
loop_
_entity.id
_entity.type
_entity.pdbx_description
1 polymer ?
#
loop_
_entity_poly.entity_id
_entity_poly.type
_entity_poly.pdbx_seq_one_letter_code
_entity_poly.pdbx_strand_id
1 'polypeptide(L)'
;KITTPTIKLYGQQLPNRVDKSGDNIQPFNRFRLAGVESESGSMLSVNYADPQCSASSEPVEGKSTVRCFPVKWSPPGVKDPIT
;
A
#
# COMPACT_ATOMS: atom_id res chain seq x y z
N LYS A 1 22.96 1.34 -32.16
CA LYS A 1 21.91 1.12 -31.14
C LYS A 1 22.62 0.75 -29.84
N ILE A 2 22.60 1.61 -28.82
CA ILE A 2 23.23 1.33 -27.51
C ILE A 2 22.20 0.60 -26.65
N THR A 3 22.53 -0.60 -26.20
CA THR A 3 21.77 -1.34 -25.19
C THR A 3 22.29 -0.95 -23.83
N THR A 4 21.44 -0.32 -23.02
CA THR A 4 21.73 -0.15 -21.60
C THR A 4 21.60 -1.50 -20.89
N PRO A 5 22.41 -1.77 -19.87
CA PRO A 5 22.22 -2.94 -19.04
C PRO A 5 20.79 -2.98 -18.45
N THR A 6 20.27 -4.18 -18.23
CA THR A 6 18.93 -4.37 -17.67
C THR A 6 18.94 -4.17 -16.15
N ILE A 7 18.05 -3.31 -15.66
CA ILE A 7 17.72 -3.20 -14.24
C ILE A 7 16.54 -4.14 -13.97
N LYS A 8 16.60 -4.93 -12.89
CA LYS A 8 15.46 -5.75 -12.46
C LYS A 8 14.80 -5.13 -11.23
N LEU A 9 13.48 -5.04 -11.27
CA LEU A 9 12.67 -4.52 -10.17
C LEU A 9 11.90 -5.68 -9.53
N TYR A 10 11.98 -5.78 -8.22
CA TYR A 10 11.25 -6.78 -7.43
C TYR A 10 10.05 -6.12 -6.76
N GLY A 11 8.92 -6.82 -6.74
CA GLY A 11 7.68 -6.33 -6.14
C GLY A 11 7.18 -7.26 -5.05
N GLN A 12 6.59 -6.69 -4.00
CA GLN A 12 5.84 -7.42 -2.98
C GLN A 12 4.44 -6.84 -2.85
N GLN A 13 3.43 -7.69 -2.66
CA GLN A 13 2.07 -7.23 -2.41
C GLN A 13 1.91 -6.83 -0.95
N LEU A 14 1.45 -5.60 -0.70
CA LEU A 14 1.15 -5.12 0.64
C LEU A 14 -0.26 -4.51 0.70
N PRO A 15 -0.94 -4.58 1.87
CA PRO A 15 -2.24 -3.96 2.07
C PRO A 15 -2.21 -2.44 1.84
N ASN A 16 -3.21 -1.94 1.13
CA ASN A 16 -3.44 -0.52 0.82
C ASN A 16 -4.74 0.01 1.46
N ARG A 17 -5.40 -0.80 2.30
CA ARG A 17 -6.51 -0.41 3.15
C ARG A 17 -6.44 -1.15 4.48
N VAL A 18 -7.10 -0.61 5.49
CA VAL A 18 -7.44 -1.36 6.69
C VAL A 18 -8.61 -2.25 6.33
N ASP A 19 -8.41 -3.57 6.36
CA ASP A 19 -9.46 -4.54 6.02
C ASP A 19 -10.39 -4.75 7.22
N LYS A 20 -11.70 -4.78 6.99
CA LYS A 20 -12.72 -4.95 8.03
C LYS A 20 -13.69 -6.05 7.64
N SER A 21 -13.80 -7.07 8.49
CA SER A 21 -14.76 -8.16 8.24
C SER A 21 -16.20 -7.62 8.26
N GLY A 22 -17.00 -8.03 7.27
CA GLY A 22 -18.40 -7.64 7.15
C GLY A 22 -18.65 -6.26 6.52
N ASP A 23 -17.61 -5.55 6.05
CA ASP A 23 -17.76 -4.28 5.33
C ASP A 23 -18.18 -4.42 3.86
N ASN A 24 -18.29 -5.67 3.37
CA ASN A 24 -18.62 -6.02 1.99
C ASN A 24 -17.67 -5.41 0.93
N ILE A 25 -16.42 -5.17 1.33
CA ILE A 25 -15.34 -4.68 0.46
C ILE A 25 -14.25 -5.74 0.42
N GLN A 26 -13.66 -5.98 -0.74
CA GLN A 26 -12.58 -6.95 -0.87
C GLN A 26 -11.26 -6.38 -0.32
N PRO A 27 -10.36 -7.23 0.20
CA PRO A 27 -9.01 -6.81 0.56
C PRO A 27 -8.33 -6.09 -0.59
N PHE A 28 -7.71 -4.95 -0.30
CA PHE A 28 -7.06 -4.14 -1.33
C PHE A 28 -5.55 -4.16 -1.16
N ASN A 29 -4.89 -5.00 -1.97
CA ASN A 29 -3.44 -5.12 -2.00
C ASN A 29 -2.85 -4.43 -3.23
N ARG A 30 -1.69 -3.80 -3.08
CA ARG A 30 -0.93 -3.22 -4.19
C ARG A 30 0.51 -3.71 -4.16
N PHE A 31 1.09 -3.88 -5.34
CA PHE A 31 2.53 -4.11 -5.46
C PHE A 31 3.30 -2.86 -5.02
N ARG A 32 4.25 -3.07 -4.11
CA ARG A 32 5.25 -2.08 -3.70
C ARG A 32 6.63 -2.59 -4.07
N LEU A 33 7.57 -1.68 -4.31
CA LEU A 33 8.95 -2.02 -4.65
C LEU A 33 9.60 -2.75 -3.47
N ALA A 34 10.05 -3.97 -3.67
CA ALA A 34 10.76 -4.76 -2.67
C ALA A 34 12.28 -4.66 -2.83
N GLY A 35 12.75 -4.45 -4.05
CA GLY A 35 14.18 -4.30 -4.32
C GLY A 35 14.51 -3.96 -5.77
N VAL A 36 15.78 -3.61 -5.97
CA VAL A 36 16.36 -3.25 -7.26
C VAL A 36 17.69 -3.99 -7.41
N GLU A 37 17.83 -4.75 -8.49
CA GLU A 37 19.12 -5.34 -8.89
C GLU A 37 19.70 -4.47 -10.01
N SER A 38 20.90 -3.93 -9.75
CA SER A 38 21.62 -3.06 -10.68
C SER A 38 22.28 -3.86 -11.80
N GLU A 39 22.72 -3.13 -12.81
CA GLU A 39 23.50 -3.64 -13.93
C GLU A 39 24.80 -4.35 -13.55
N SER A 40 25.38 -3.97 -12.41
CA SER A 40 26.62 -4.55 -11.88
C SER A 40 26.36 -5.75 -10.98
N GLY A 41 25.10 -6.16 -10.80
CA GLY A 41 24.70 -7.23 -9.89
C GLY A 41 24.56 -6.81 -8.42
N SER A 42 24.63 -5.50 -8.12
CA SER A 42 24.39 -5.01 -6.75
C SER A 42 22.90 -5.09 -6.42
N MET A 43 22.58 -5.38 -5.16
CA MET A 43 21.19 -5.49 -4.68
C MET A 43 20.86 -4.37 -3.70
N LEU A 44 19.77 -3.65 -3.96
CA LEU A 44 19.13 -2.71 -3.04
C LEU A 44 17.82 -3.30 -2.54
N SER A 45 17.65 -3.41 -1.23
CA SER A 45 16.42 -3.92 -0.60
C SER A 45 15.60 -2.78 0.00
N VAL A 46 14.27 -2.85 -0.11
CA VAL A 46 13.34 -1.86 0.45
C VAL A 46 12.57 -2.48 1.61
N ASN A 47 12.75 -1.90 2.79
CA ASN A 47 11.99 -2.29 3.99
C ASN A 47 10.89 -1.25 4.26
N TYR A 48 9.65 -1.71 4.41
CA TYR A 48 8.52 -0.87 4.82
C TYR A 48 8.32 -0.99 6.32
N ALA A 49 7.97 0.13 6.95
CA ALA A 49 7.53 0.11 8.34
C ALA A 49 6.15 -0.55 8.46
N ASP A 50 5.92 -1.21 9.58
CA ASP A 50 4.64 -1.89 9.85
C ASP A 50 3.46 -0.91 9.97
N PRO A 51 2.24 -1.36 9.66
CA PRO A 51 1.02 -0.60 9.91
C PRO A 51 0.86 -0.24 11.39
N GLN A 52 0.26 0.92 11.66
CA GLN A 52 0.04 1.43 13.02
C GLN A 52 -1.44 1.60 13.37
N CYS A 53 -2.33 0.99 12.61
CA CYS A 53 -3.76 1.01 12.84
C CYS A 53 -4.37 -0.34 12.47
N SER A 54 -5.59 -0.56 12.95
CA SER A 54 -6.42 -1.73 12.66
C SER A 54 -7.88 -1.29 12.57
N ALA A 55 -8.77 -2.19 12.16
CA ALA A 55 -10.22 -1.93 12.16
C ALA A 55 -10.80 -1.63 13.55
N SER A 56 -10.04 -1.89 14.62
CA SER A 56 -10.42 -1.56 16.02
C SER A 56 -9.68 -0.33 16.57
N SER A 57 -8.80 0.29 15.79
CA SER A 57 -7.92 1.39 16.21
C SER A 57 -7.65 2.35 15.05
N GLU A 58 -8.71 2.95 14.52
CA GLU A 58 -8.64 3.91 13.42
C GLU A 58 -8.19 5.30 13.90
N PRO A 59 -7.40 6.04 13.10
CA PRO A 59 -7.02 7.41 13.43
C PRO A 59 -8.23 8.34 13.36
N VAL A 60 -8.22 9.37 14.21
CA VAL A 60 -9.25 10.42 14.19
C VAL A 60 -9.11 11.26 12.93
N GLU A 61 -10.22 11.54 12.25
CA GLU A 61 -10.26 12.45 11.10
C GLU A 61 -9.61 13.81 11.45
N GLY A 62 -8.75 14.30 10.56
CA GLY A 62 -7.96 15.53 10.80
C GLY A 62 -6.74 15.37 11.71
N LYS A 63 -6.46 14.16 12.24
CA LYS A 63 -5.26 13.87 13.05
C LYS A 63 -4.42 12.76 12.42
N SER A 64 -3.40 13.15 11.66
CA SER A 64 -2.49 12.21 10.97
C SER A 64 -1.22 11.95 11.78
N THR A 65 -1.35 11.22 12.89
CA THR A 65 -0.22 10.91 13.80
C THR A 65 0.36 9.50 13.61
N VAL A 66 -0.28 8.68 12.78
CA VAL A 66 0.09 7.27 12.54
C VAL A 66 0.16 6.99 11.03
N ARG A 67 0.76 5.87 10.62
CA ARG A 67 0.89 5.41 9.21
C ARG A 67 -0.42 4.89 8.61
N CYS A 68 -1.52 5.58 8.89
CA CYS A 68 -2.84 5.33 8.34
C CYS A 68 -3.55 6.67 8.18
N PHE A 69 -4.27 6.86 7.08
CA PHE A 69 -4.96 8.10 6.79
C PHE A 69 -6.45 7.81 6.52
N PRO A 70 -7.38 8.53 7.15
CA PRO A 70 -8.81 8.41 6.86
C PRO A 70 -9.12 8.77 5.40
N VAL A 71 -9.86 7.92 4.69
CA VAL A 71 -10.25 8.16 3.29
C VAL A 71 -11.76 8.14 3.20
N LYS A 72 -12.35 9.16 2.56
CA LYS A 72 -13.74 9.10 2.11
C LYS A 72 -13.77 8.45 0.74
N TRP A 73 -14.51 7.35 0.60
CA TRP A 73 -14.62 6.61 -0.65
C TRP A 73 -16.08 6.33 -0.97
N SER A 74 -16.46 6.40 -2.24
CA SER A 74 -17.79 5.98 -2.71
C SER A 74 -17.63 4.71 -3.54
N PRO A 75 -17.88 3.52 -2.96
CA PRO A 75 -17.86 2.28 -3.71
C PRO A 75 -18.86 2.29 -4.87
N PRO A 76 -18.63 1.50 -5.93
CA PRO A 76 -19.62 1.34 -7.00
C PRO A 76 -21.00 0.98 -6.44
N GLY A 77 -22.02 1.77 -6.78
CA GLY A 77 -23.39 1.56 -6.32
C GLY A 77 -23.75 2.24 -4.99
N VAL A 78 -22.81 2.88 -4.30
CA VAL A 78 -23.07 3.63 -3.05
C VAL A 78 -23.13 5.12 -3.35
N LYS A 79 -24.25 5.77 -2.99
CA LYS A 79 -24.46 7.21 -3.24
C LYS A 79 -23.68 8.10 -2.28
N ASP A 80 -23.65 7.72 -1.00
CA ASP A 80 -22.99 8.49 0.04
C ASP A 80 -21.59 7.93 0.31
N PRO A 81 -20.55 8.77 0.50
CA PRO A 81 -19.22 8.29 0.82
C PRO A 81 -19.19 7.55 2.17
N ILE A 82 -18.45 6.45 2.21
CA ILE A 82 -18.09 5.74 3.44
C ILE A 82 -16.70 6.18 3.92
N THR A 83 -16.46 6.04 5.24
CA THR A 83 -15.13 6.10 5.85
C THR A 83 -14.66 4.69 6.15
#